data_AF-A0A2M8DHB5-F1
#
_entry.id   AF-A0A2M8DHB5-F1
#
_cell.length_a   1.000
_cell.length_b   1.000
_cell.length_c   1.000
_cell.angle_alpha   90.00
_cell.angle_beta   90.00
_cell.angle_gamma   90.00
#
_symmetry.space_group_name_H-M   'P 1'
#
loop_
_entity.id
_entity.type
_entity.pdbx_description
1 polymer ?
#
loop_
_entity_poly.entity_id
_entity_poly.type
_entity_poly.pdbx_seq_one_letter_code
_entity_poly.pdbx_strand_id
1 'polypeptide(L)'
;MSTRTAKWAHRPGVRQVGPAIAGFAAVAIAAYGPILVEMGRDWGRDDNYSHGFLVPFVAAFFLWQQRQRLAELAPRPAWSGLLLLLLGLAGWVVGEIGAEQFVKRLSFLVVLGGGIGFLAGWRWLKAVAFPYGYLLFMVPLPYILYDAVAFPLKLVAARVATTVVANLGISIYAEGNVIYLESTTLQVADACSGIRSLMSLLALAAAFAHLTQRPGWRRWFLFLAAVPIAVATNMARIIGTAVLADRYGAKVAMGFFHEFAGVAVFGAALVLLFVAGVVLGRIGHRREGVA
;
A
#
# COMPACT_ATOMS: atom_id res chain seq x y z
N MET A 1 21.80 -24.00 -8.23
CA MET A 1 21.17 -22.65 -8.29
C MET A 1 22.08 -21.51 -7.80
N SER A 2 23.43 -21.65 -7.75
CA SER A 2 24.30 -20.66 -7.07
C SER A 2 25.40 -19.95 -7.92
N THR A 3 25.42 -20.09 -9.25
CA THR A 3 26.52 -19.51 -10.07
C THR A 3 26.15 -18.22 -10.84
N ARG A 4 24.89 -17.78 -10.79
CA ARG A 4 24.44 -16.54 -11.48
C ARG A 4 24.50 -15.27 -10.62
N THR A 5 24.68 -15.40 -9.30
CA THR A 5 24.70 -14.27 -8.37
C THR A 5 26.04 -13.53 -8.35
N ALA A 6 27.16 -14.14 -8.74
CA ALA A 6 28.46 -13.47 -8.77
C ALA A 6 28.70 -12.66 -10.06
N LYS A 7 28.16 -13.09 -11.21
CA LYS A 7 28.51 -12.52 -12.53
C LYS A 7 27.95 -11.11 -12.83
N TRP A 8 26.90 -10.65 -12.14
CA TRP A 8 26.32 -9.32 -12.40
C TRP A 8 27.14 -8.19 -11.78
N ALA A 9 27.78 -8.44 -10.63
CA ALA A 9 28.66 -7.50 -9.96
C ALA A 9 29.98 -7.23 -10.72
N HIS A 10 30.20 -7.89 -11.87
CA HIS A 10 31.38 -7.69 -12.72
C HIS A 10 31.10 -6.89 -14.01
N ARG A 11 29.85 -6.44 -14.26
CA ARG A 11 29.51 -5.61 -15.43
C ARG A 11 29.81 -4.13 -15.19
N PRO A 12 30.36 -3.40 -16.18
CA PRO A 12 31.01 -2.10 -15.97
C PRO A 12 30.09 -1.02 -15.38
N GLY A 13 28.81 -0.95 -15.76
CA GLY A 13 27.89 0.06 -15.23
C GLY A 13 27.59 -0.08 -13.73
N VAL A 14 27.23 -1.29 -13.28
CA VAL A 14 26.93 -1.57 -11.87
C VAL A 14 28.19 -1.52 -11.00
N ARG A 15 29.34 -1.96 -11.52
CA ARG A 15 30.61 -1.88 -10.78
C ARG A 15 31.02 -0.45 -10.44
N GLN A 16 30.76 0.49 -11.35
CA GLN A 16 31.21 1.87 -11.19
C GLN A 16 30.42 2.64 -10.14
N VAL A 17 29.08 2.46 -10.06
CA VAL A 17 28.23 3.25 -9.17
C VAL A 17 27.55 2.46 -8.06
N GLY A 18 27.54 1.12 -8.12
CA GLY A 18 26.88 0.26 -7.14
C GLY A 18 27.35 0.49 -5.69
N PRO A 19 28.67 0.50 -5.41
CA PRO A 19 29.19 0.81 -4.07
C PRO A 19 28.82 2.22 -3.60
N ALA A 20 28.84 3.21 -4.49
CA ALA A 20 28.48 4.59 -4.16
C ALA A 20 26.99 4.72 -3.80
N ILE A 21 26.10 4.07 -4.56
CA ILE A 21 24.65 4.05 -4.27
C ILE A 21 24.39 3.30 -2.96
N ALA A 22 25.05 2.17 -2.72
CA ALA A 22 24.89 1.40 -1.49
C ALA A 22 25.41 2.19 -0.27
N GLY A 23 26.56 2.84 -0.38
CA GLY A 23 27.10 3.72 0.65
C GLY A 23 26.18 4.91 0.92
N PHE A 24 25.67 5.57 -0.13
CA PHE A 24 24.69 6.64 0.00
C PHE A 24 23.42 6.17 0.69
N ALA A 25 22.86 5.02 0.30
CA ALA A 25 21.66 4.46 0.92
C ALA A 25 21.91 4.14 2.41
N ALA A 26 23.08 3.59 2.75
CA ALA A 26 23.45 3.33 4.15
C ALA A 26 23.54 4.62 4.97
N VAL A 27 24.16 5.67 4.43
CA VAL A 27 24.23 6.99 5.07
C VAL A 27 22.83 7.59 5.22
N ALA A 28 21.99 7.53 4.19
CA ALA A 28 20.61 8.02 4.25
C ALA A 28 19.80 7.26 5.31
N ILE A 29 19.91 5.93 5.39
CA ILE A 29 19.25 5.11 6.41
C ILE A 29 19.74 5.48 7.81
N ALA A 30 21.05 5.67 7.99
CA ALA A 30 21.61 6.07 9.28
C ALA A 30 21.13 7.47 9.70
N ALA A 31 21.15 8.44 8.78
CA ALA A 31 20.71 9.81 9.03
C ALA A 31 19.20 9.88 9.35
N TYR A 32 18.38 9.09 8.65
CA TYR A 32 16.94 8.98 8.88
C TYR A 32 16.57 7.94 9.96
N GLY A 33 17.56 7.35 10.65
CA GLY A 33 17.37 6.26 11.61
C GLY A 33 16.23 6.51 12.61
N PRO A 34 16.17 7.65 13.30
CA PRO A 34 15.07 7.96 14.22
C PRO A 34 13.69 7.96 13.55
N ILE A 35 13.59 8.52 12.33
CA ILE A 35 12.33 8.57 11.57
C ILE A 35 11.91 7.17 11.13
N LEU A 36 12.85 6.34 10.68
CA LEU A 36 12.60 4.97 10.25
C LEU A 36 12.20 4.07 11.43
N VAL A 37 12.82 4.25 12.60
CA VAL A 37 12.45 3.53 13.83
C VAL A 37 11.05 3.91 14.27
N GLU A 38 10.70 5.20 14.26
CA GLU A 38 9.34 5.62 14.63
C GLU A 38 8.30 5.12 13.62
N MET A 39 8.63 5.14 12.33
CA MET A 39 7.78 4.55 11.30
C MET A 39 7.60 3.03 11.51
N GLY A 40 8.64 2.33 11.93
CA GLY A 40 8.56 0.92 12.33
C GLY A 40 7.70 0.68 13.58
N ARG A 41 7.74 1.60 14.56
CA ARG A 41 6.85 1.55 15.73
C ARG A 41 5.40 1.79 15.33
N ASP A 42 5.13 2.72 14.41
CA ASP A 42 3.78 2.95 13.89
C ASP A 42 3.22 1.69 13.23
N TRP A 43 4.01 0.98 12.42
CA TRP A 43 3.57 -0.28 11.80
C TRP A 43 3.21 -1.36 12.83
N GLY A 44 3.81 -1.32 14.03
CA GLY A 44 3.54 -2.27 15.11
C GLY A 44 2.44 -1.82 16.08
N ARG A 45 2.19 -0.52 16.22
CA ARG A 45 1.18 0.06 17.12
C ARG A 45 -0.16 0.28 16.42
N ASP A 46 -0.13 0.62 15.14
CA ASP A 46 -1.30 0.83 14.31
C ASP A 46 -1.41 -0.29 13.29
N ASP A 47 -2.31 -1.23 13.58
CA ASP A 47 -2.65 -2.34 12.69
C ASP A 47 -3.01 -1.89 11.26
N ASN A 48 -3.48 -0.64 11.06
CA ASN A 48 -3.79 -0.08 9.74
C ASN A 48 -2.56 -0.06 8.81
N TYR A 49 -1.36 -0.01 9.39
CA TYR A 49 -0.09 0.10 8.68
C TYR A 49 0.84 -1.11 8.88
N SER A 50 0.35 -2.20 9.46
CA SER A 50 1.11 -3.45 9.67
C SER A 50 1.77 -4.01 8.40
N HIS A 51 1.13 -3.82 7.23
CA HIS A 51 1.69 -4.19 5.93
C HIS A 51 3.01 -3.46 5.61
N GLY A 52 3.27 -2.31 6.23
CA GLY A 52 4.47 -1.49 6.04
C GLY A 52 5.77 -2.25 6.32
N PHE A 53 5.76 -3.22 7.25
CA PHE A 53 6.92 -4.09 7.50
C PHE A 53 7.34 -4.89 6.27
N LEU A 54 6.40 -5.31 5.43
CA LEU A 54 6.68 -6.13 4.24
C LEU A 54 7.15 -5.30 3.05
N VAL A 55 6.80 -4.01 3.01
CA VAL A 55 7.03 -3.14 1.85
C VAL A 55 8.52 -3.03 1.46
N PRO A 56 9.47 -2.80 2.38
CA PRO A 56 10.90 -2.77 2.06
C PRO A 56 11.41 -4.08 1.44
N PHE A 57 10.95 -5.23 1.93
CA PHE A 57 11.35 -6.54 1.42
C PHE A 57 10.81 -6.78 0.00
N VAL A 58 9.56 -6.41 -0.24
CA VAL A 58 8.94 -6.49 -1.57
C VAL A 58 9.62 -5.54 -2.55
N ALA A 59 9.92 -4.30 -2.13
CA ALA A 59 10.68 -3.35 -2.93
C ALA A 59 12.09 -3.88 -3.26
N ALA A 60 12.79 -4.47 -2.29
CA ALA A 60 14.10 -5.10 -2.49
C ALA A 60 14.02 -6.29 -3.47
N PHE A 61 12.97 -7.10 -3.40
CA PHE A 61 12.72 -8.18 -4.35
C PHE A 61 12.53 -7.65 -5.78
N PHE A 62 11.71 -6.61 -5.98
CA PHE A 62 11.53 -5.99 -7.30
C PHE A 62 12.81 -5.30 -7.80
N LEU A 63 13.59 -4.68 -6.91
CA LEU A 63 14.92 -4.14 -7.24
C LEU A 63 15.86 -5.26 -7.71
N TRP A 64 15.88 -6.39 -7.01
CA TRP A 64 16.67 -7.56 -7.38
C TRP A 64 16.26 -8.11 -8.76
N GLN A 65 14.98 -8.10 -9.11
CA GLN A 65 14.53 -8.48 -10.45
C GLN A 65 15.10 -7.55 -11.54
N GLN A 66 15.25 -6.25 -11.26
CA GLN A 66 15.78 -5.27 -12.22
C GLN A 66 17.31 -5.30 -12.36
N ARG A 67 18.05 -6.09 -11.57
CA ARG A 67 19.53 -6.06 -11.54
C ARG A 67 20.20 -6.26 -12.91
N GLN A 68 19.64 -7.09 -13.78
CA GLN A 68 20.19 -7.34 -15.13
C GLN A 68 20.04 -6.11 -16.02
N ARG A 69 18.84 -5.50 -16.01
CA ARG A 69 18.55 -4.26 -16.72
C ARG A 69 19.43 -3.11 -16.23
N LEU A 70 19.68 -3.02 -14.92
CA LEU A 70 20.59 -2.03 -14.35
C LEU A 70 22.04 -2.26 -14.78
N ALA A 71 22.47 -3.52 -14.89
CA ALA A 71 23.82 -3.87 -15.34
C ALA A 71 24.10 -3.48 -16.81
N GLU A 72 23.06 -3.32 -17.62
CA GLU A 72 23.15 -2.89 -19.02
C GLU A 72 23.07 -1.35 -19.18
N LEU A 73 22.60 -0.64 -18.16
CA LEU A 73 22.48 0.81 -18.19
C LEU A 73 23.79 1.48 -17.77
N ALA A 74 24.44 2.17 -18.71
CA ALA A 74 25.55 3.05 -18.40
C ALA A 74 25.09 4.16 -17.42
N PRO A 75 25.74 4.31 -16.26
CA PRO A 75 25.47 5.41 -15.34
C PRO A 75 25.73 6.75 -16.01
N ARG A 76 24.81 7.69 -15.84
CA ARG A 76 24.95 9.07 -16.32
C ARG A 76 24.52 10.03 -15.20
N PRO A 77 25.44 10.34 -14.26
CA PRO A 77 25.19 11.28 -13.17
C PRO A 77 24.51 12.55 -13.66
N ALA A 78 23.52 13.04 -12.91
CA ALA A 78 22.78 14.23 -13.28
C ALA A 78 22.74 15.23 -12.12
N TRP A 79 23.25 16.45 -12.34
CA TRP A 79 23.21 17.53 -11.34
C TRP A 79 21.78 17.91 -10.92
N SER A 80 20.78 17.71 -11.78
CA SER A 80 19.37 17.87 -11.37
C SER A 80 18.93 16.87 -10.30
N GLY A 81 19.62 15.74 -10.14
CA GLY A 81 19.44 14.83 -9.00
C GLY A 81 19.89 15.46 -7.68
N LEU A 82 20.93 16.31 -7.69
CA LEU A 82 21.34 17.07 -6.50
C LEU A 82 20.24 18.05 -6.07
N LEU A 83 19.58 18.73 -7.02
CA LEU A 83 18.45 19.59 -6.71
C LEU A 83 17.32 18.80 -6.00
N LEU A 84 16.97 17.61 -6.52
CA LEU A 84 15.96 16.77 -5.88
C LEU A 84 16.39 16.30 -4.48
N LEU A 85 17.67 15.94 -4.31
CA LEU A 85 18.25 15.57 -3.03
C LEU A 85 18.15 16.72 -2.02
N LEU A 86 18.54 17.94 -2.42
CA LEU A 86 18.46 19.14 -1.59
C LEU A 86 17.01 19.49 -1.24
N LEU A 87 16.06 19.32 -2.17
CA LEU A 87 14.64 19.47 -1.88
C LEU A 87 14.14 18.45 -0.86
N GLY A 88 14.63 17.20 -0.92
CA GLY A 88 14.37 16.20 0.10
C GLY A 88 14.91 16.62 1.47
N LEU A 89 16.18 17.04 1.55
CA LEU A 89 16.76 17.52 2.80
C LEU A 89 16.05 18.77 3.35
N ALA A 90 15.68 19.72 2.49
CA ALA A 90 14.88 20.87 2.89
C ALA A 90 13.51 20.43 3.42
N GLY A 91 12.86 19.45 2.77
CA GLY A 91 11.63 18.83 3.24
C GLY A 91 11.78 18.21 4.63
N TRP A 92 12.89 17.53 4.90
CA TRP A 92 13.18 17.02 6.24
C TRP A 92 13.23 18.16 7.28
N VAL A 93 13.98 19.23 7.00
CA VAL A 93 14.08 20.39 7.90
C VAL A 93 12.72 21.05 8.13
N VAL A 94 11.93 21.26 7.06
CA VAL A 94 10.58 21.82 7.15
C VAL A 94 9.67 20.92 7.98
N GLY A 95 9.71 19.60 7.76
CA GLY A 95 8.93 18.64 8.54
C GLY A 95 9.35 18.57 10.01
N GLU A 96 10.63 18.81 10.31
CA GLU A 96 11.10 18.89 11.70
C GLU A 96 10.61 20.17 12.38
N ILE A 97 10.77 21.33 11.74
CA ILE A 97 10.30 22.63 12.27
C ILE A 97 8.77 22.64 12.43
N GLY A 98 8.04 22.07 11.46
CA GLY A 98 6.58 22.01 11.47
C GLY A 98 6.00 20.85 12.29
N ALA A 99 6.84 20.03 12.93
CA ALA A 99 6.44 18.79 13.61
C ALA A 99 5.56 17.87 12.73
N GLU A 100 5.77 17.88 11.41
CA GLU A 100 4.95 17.17 10.44
C GLU A 100 5.65 15.87 10.01
N GLN A 101 5.14 14.76 10.54
CA GLN A 101 5.79 13.46 10.44
C GLN A 101 5.70 12.87 9.03
N PHE A 102 4.65 13.16 8.28
CA PHE A 102 4.46 12.66 6.92
C PHE A 102 5.48 13.26 5.95
N VAL A 103 5.72 14.57 6.01
CA VAL A 103 6.73 15.30 5.23
C VAL A 103 8.11 14.75 5.54
N LYS A 104 8.45 14.51 6.82
CA LYS A 104 9.73 13.87 7.19
C LYS A 104 9.91 12.50 6.58
N ARG A 105 8.89 11.64 6.63
CA ARG A 105 8.94 10.28 6.04
C ARG A 105 9.02 10.32 4.52
N LEU A 106 8.25 11.20 3.88
CA LEU A 106 8.28 11.36 2.43
C LEU A 106 9.63 11.92 1.96
N SER A 107 10.23 12.81 2.74
CA SER A 107 11.54 13.39 2.43
C SER A 107 12.64 12.32 2.30
N PHE A 108 12.58 11.25 3.08
CA PHE A 108 13.49 10.11 2.96
C PHE A 108 13.45 9.50 1.55
N LEU A 109 12.25 9.27 1.02
CA LEU A 109 12.07 8.74 -0.34
C LEU A 109 12.64 9.72 -1.37
N VAL A 110 12.35 11.02 -1.22
CA VAL A 110 12.87 12.06 -2.10
C VAL A 110 14.40 12.12 -2.09
N VAL A 111 15.03 12.02 -0.92
CA VAL A 111 16.50 11.94 -0.77
C VAL A 111 17.04 10.69 -1.47
N LEU A 112 16.42 9.53 -1.29
CA LEU A 112 16.81 8.31 -2.00
C LEU A 112 16.74 8.47 -3.53
N GLY A 113 15.62 9.00 -4.04
CA GLY A 113 15.42 9.24 -5.47
C GLY A 113 16.41 10.26 -6.04
N GLY A 114 16.64 11.35 -5.30
CA GLY A 114 17.62 12.39 -5.64
C GLY A 114 19.05 11.86 -5.68
N GLY A 115 19.45 11.05 -4.69
CA GLY A 115 20.77 10.41 -4.68
C GLY A 115 20.98 9.43 -5.82
N ILE A 116 19.98 8.62 -6.17
CA ILE A 116 20.05 7.75 -7.37
C ILE A 116 20.19 8.61 -8.63
N GLY A 117 19.40 9.68 -8.75
CA GLY A 117 19.49 10.62 -9.87
C GLY A 117 20.86 11.31 -9.97
N PHE A 118 21.42 11.71 -8.84
CA PHE A 118 22.72 12.37 -8.76
C PHE A 118 23.87 11.43 -9.11
N LEU A 119 23.90 10.23 -8.52
CA LEU A 119 25.01 9.28 -8.67
C LEU A 119 24.95 8.45 -9.94
N ALA A 120 23.76 8.08 -10.43
CA ALA A 120 23.58 7.14 -11.53
C ALA A 120 22.72 7.67 -12.69
N GLY A 121 21.96 8.74 -12.45
CA GLY A 121 21.14 9.40 -13.46
C GLY A 121 19.68 8.98 -13.49
N TRP A 122 18.85 9.80 -14.14
CA TRP A 122 17.41 9.55 -14.28
C TRP A 122 17.06 8.27 -15.02
N ARG A 123 17.95 7.76 -15.89
CA ARG A 123 17.74 6.48 -16.58
C ARG A 123 17.74 5.31 -15.59
N TRP A 124 18.58 5.37 -14.57
CA TRP A 124 18.61 4.39 -13.49
C TRP A 124 17.35 4.51 -12.62
N LEU A 125 16.98 5.72 -12.21
CA LEU A 125 15.75 5.93 -11.44
C LEU A 125 14.50 5.43 -12.19
N LYS A 126 14.41 5.68 -13.50
CA LYS A 126 13.33 5.16 -14.35
C LYS A 126 13.33 3.63 -14.43
N ALA A 127 14.50 2.99 -14.43
CA ALA A 127 14.59 1.53 -14.45
C ALA A 127 14.12 0.90 -13.13
N VAL A 128 14.30 1.59 -12.00
CA VAL A 128 13.82 1.19 -10.67
C VAL A 128 12.55 1.90 -10.23
N ALA A 129 11.82 2.56 -11.14
CA ALA A 129 10.68 3.40 -10.79
C ALA A 129 9.60 2.65 -10.00
N PHE A 130 9.38 1.37 -10.34
CA PHE A 130 8.43 0.55 -9.61
C PHE A 130 8.88 0.19 -8.19
N PRO A 131 10.03 -0.49 -7.95
CA PRO A 131 10.49 -0.75 -6.58
C PRO A 131 10.66 0.52 -5.74
N TYR A 132 11.11 1.63 -6.35
CA TYR A 132 11.20 2.93 -5.69
C TYR A 132 9.81 3.46 -5.30
N GLY A 133 8.86 3.51 -6.24
CA GLY A 133 7.50 3.97 -5.98
C GLY A 133 6.73 3.08 -5.00
N TYR A 134 7.06 1.78 -4.96
CA TYR A 134 6.47 0.82 -4.03
C TYR A 134 6.77 1.16 -2.57
N LEU A 135 7.91 1.79 -2.28
CA LEU A 135 8.25 2.25 -0.93
C LEU A 135 7.25 3.26 -0.37
N LEU A 136 6.46 3.94 -1.22
CA LEU A 136 5.42 4.86 -0.74
C LEU A 136 4.38 4.16 0.14
N PHE A 137 4.10 2.86 -0.09
CA PHE A 137 3.17 2.09 0.73
C PHE A 137 3.66 1.86 2.17
N MET A 138 4.95 2.08 2.46
CA MET A 138 5.45 1.97 3.84
C MET A 138 5.24 3.24 4.65
N VAL A 139 4.91 4.36 4.00
CA VAL A 139 4.76 5.66 4.66
C VAL A 139 3.33 5.81 5.17
N PRO A 140 3.09 5.86 6.51
CA PRO A 140 1.76 6.12 7.04
C PRO A 140 1.26 7.49 6.60
N LEU A 141 -0.01 7.57 6.18
CA LEU A 141 -0.63 8.83 5.77
C LEU A 141 -0.84 9.76 6.97
N PRO A 142 -0.84 11.08 6.77
CA PRO A 142 -1.20 12.00 7.83
C PRO A 142 -2.65 11.76 8.22
N TYR A 143 -2.95 11.88 9.52
CA TYR A 143 -4.26 11.54 10.09
C TYR A 143 -5.41 12.30 9.41
N ILE A 144 -5.17 13.53 8.96
CA ILE A 144 -6.15 14.35 8.21
C ILE A 144 -6.57 13.67 6.89
N LEU A 145 -5.61 13.11 6.14
CA LEU A 145 -5.91 12.39 4.89
C LEU A 145 -6.57 11.04 5.16
N TYR A 146 -6.14 10.36 6.22
CA TYR A 146 -6.76 9.13 6.67
C TYR A 146 -8.25 9.37 6.99
N ASP A 147 -8.57 10.35 7.83
CA ASP A 147 -9.94 10.65 8.25
C ASP A 147 -10.81 11.17 7.11
N ALA A 148 -10.24 11.97 6.20
CA ALA A 148 -10.93 12.44 5.00
C ALA A 148 -11.44 11.29 4.12
N VAL A 149 -10.78 10.12 4.15
CA VAL A 149 -11.21 8.91 3.43
C VAL A 149 -12.05 7.99 4.32
N ALA A 150 -11.61 7.75 5.56
CA ALA A 150 -12.24 6.79 6.46
C ALA A 150 -13.66 7.23 6.85
N PHE A 151 -13.89 8.51 7.13
CA PHE A 151 -15.18 9.00 7.61
C PHE A 151 -16.32 8.84 6.58
N PRO A 152 -16.16 9.27 5.31
CA PRO A 152 -17.15 8.98 4.28
C PRO A 152 -17.43 7.49 4.09
N LEU A 153 -16.39 6.66 4.14
CA LEU A 153 -16.53 5.20 4.03
C LEU A 153 -17.37 4.63 5.18
N LYS A 154 -17.16 5.09 6.43
CA LYS A 154 -17.96 4.69 7.59
C LYS A 154 -19.44 5.04 7.40
N LEU A 155 -19.73 6.26 6.94
CA LEU A 155 -21.11 6.73 6.74
C LEU A 155 -21.82 5.94 5.62
N VAL A 156 -21.14 5.73 4.50
CA VAL A 156 -21.68 4.93 3.39
C VAL A 156 -21.92 3.49 3.85
N ALA A 157 -20.96 2.90 4.57
CA ALA A 157 -21.09 1.54 5.06
C ALA A 157 -22.24 1.39 6.08
N ALA A 158 -22.41 2.34 7.00
CA ALA A 158 -23.51 2.34 7.97
C ALA A 158 -24.87 2.45 7.28
N ARG A 159 -25.01 3.34 6.28
CA ARG A 159 -26.23 3.48 5.47
C ARG A 159 -26.57 2.20 4.72
N VAL A 160 -25.61 1.66 3.96
CA VAL A 160 -25.79 0.43 3.19
C VAL A 160 -26.15 -0.75 4.09
N ALA A 161 -25.43 -0.90 5.22
CA ALA A 161 -25.72 -1.96 6.17
C ALA A 161 -27.14 -1.84 6.73
N THR A 162 -27.55 -0.65 7.15
CA THR A 162 -28.90 -0.39 7.67
C THR A 162 -29.97 -0.72 6.63
N THR A 163 -29.82 -0.26 5.38
CA THR A 163 -30.78 -0.54 4.31
C THR A 163 -30.87 -2.04 4.01
N VAL A 164 -29.75 -2.74 3.90
CA VAL A 164 -29.75 -4.18 3.61
C VAL A 164 -30.37 -4.96 4.75
N VAL A 165 -30.00 -4.66 6.00
CA VAL A 165 -30.49 -5.38 7.18
C VAL A 165 -31.97 -5.09 7.46
N ALA A 166 -32.43 -3.86 7.25
CA ALA A 166 -33.85 -3.52 7.33
C ALA A 166 -34.69 -4.32 6.31
N ASN A 167 -34.17 -4.51 5.09
CA ASN A 167 -34.82 -5.35 4.08
C ASN A 167 -34.86 -6.85 4.44
N LEU A 168 -34.08 -7.29 5.45
CA LEU A 168 -34.17 -8.64 6.01
C LEU A 168 -35.21 -8.75 7.13
N GLY A 169 -35.99 -7.69 7.38
CA GLY A 169 -37.04 -7.65 8.40
C GLY A 169 -36.51 -7.38 9.82
N ILE A 170 -35.27 -6.90 9.95
CA ILE A 170 -34.67 -6.56 11.25
C ILE A 170 -34.90 -5.07 11.53
N SER A 171 -35.37 -4.75 12.74
CA SER A 171 -35.58 -3.37 13.20
C SER A 171 -34.23 -2.71 13.47
N ILE A 172 -33.82 -1.81 12.58
CA ILE A 172 -32.51 -1.16 12.61
C ILE A 172 -32.60 0.28 12.10
N TYR A 173 -31.85 1.18 12.72
CA TYR A 173 -31.63 2.52 12.18
C TYR A 173 -30.19 2.97 12.41
N ALA A 174 -29.73 3.96 11.65
CA ALA A 174 -28.39 4.52 11.80
C ALA A 174 -28.42 6.04 11.98
N GLU A 175 -27.58 6.52 12.88
CA GLU A 175 -27.27 7.93 13.09
C GLU A 175 -25.77 8.13 12.91
N GLY A 176 -25.38 8.80 11.82
CA GLY A 176 -23.97 8.91 11.44
C GLY A 176 -23.34 7.53 11.18
N ASN A 177 -22.32 7.18 11.95
CA ASN A 177 -21.64 5.87 11.91
C ASN A 177 -22.05 4.92 13.06
N VAL A 178 -23.09 5.27 13.82
CA VAL A 178 -23.67 4.43 14.88
C VAL A 178 -24.93 3.76 14.34
N ILE A 179 -25.05 2.46 14.57
CA ILE A 179 -26.15 1.60 14.16
C ILE A 179 -26.86 1.12 15.43
N TYR A 180 -28.16 1.35 15.50
CA TYR A 180 -29.00 0.98 16.62
C TYR A 180 -29.89 -0.20 16.23
N LEU A 181 -29.81 -1.26 17.03
CA LEU A 181 -30.67 -2.44 16.99
C LEU A 181 -31.49 -2.47 18.29
N GLU A 182 -32.55 -3.28 18.33
CA GLU A 182 -33.38 -3.40 19.55
C GLU A 182 -32.60 -3.93 20.76
N SER A 183 -31.67 -4.86 20.51
CA SER A 183 -30.91 -5.54 21.56
C SER A 183 -29.56 -4.91 21.86
N THR A 184 -29.02 -4.06 20.97
CA THR A 184 -27.67 -3.51 21.11
C THR A 184 -27.43 -2.29 20.21
N THR A 185 -26.37 -1.56 20.49
CA THR A 185 -25.78 -0.58 19.57
C THR A 185 -24.48 -1.12 18.99
N LEU A 186 -24.21 -0.78 17.73
CA LEU A 186 -22.97 -1.07 17.02
C LEU A 186 -22.40 0.24 16.49
N GLN A 187 -21.08 0.40 16.57
CA GLN A 187 -20.41 1.55 15.98
C GLN A 187 -19.49 1.09 14.87
N VAL A 188 -19.57 1.72 13.70
CA VAL A 188 -18.57 1.57 12.63
C VAL A 188 -17.35 2.39 13.03
N ALA A 189 -16.55 1.81 13.93
CA ALA A 189 -15.29 2.37 14.43
C ALA A 189 -14.20 2.37 13.34
N ASP A 190 -13.02 2.92 13.64
CA ASP A 190 -11.88 2.94 12.71
C ASP A 190 -11.50 1.57 12.16
N ALA A 191 -11.57 0.53 13.00
CA ALA A 191 -11.33 -0.86 12.61
C ALA A 191 -12.35 -1.41 11.58
N CYS A 192 -13.51 -0.76 11.44
CA CYS A 192 -14.58 -1.12 10.51
C CYS A 192 -14.65 -0.18 9.30
N SER A 193 -13.82 0.88 9.25
CA SER A 193 -13.81 1.81 8.12
C SER A 193 -13.38 1.15 6.80
N GLY A 194 -12.72 0.00 6.86
CA GLY A 194 -12.20 -0.73 5.70
C GLY A 194 -10.87 -0.17 5.18
N ILE A 195 -10.34 0.89 5.79
CA ILE A 195 -9.11 1.55 5.33
C ILE A 195 -7.85 0.69 5.57
N ARG A 196 -7.81 -0.08 6.68
CA ARG A 196 -6.77 -1.09 6.97
C ARG A 196 -6.61 -2.08 5.82
N SER A 197 -7.72 -2.71 5.45
CA SER A 197 -7.78 -3.66 4.35
C SER A 197 -7.52 -2.99 3.02
N LEU A 198 -7.99 -1.76 2.82
CA LEU A 198 -7.76 -0.99 1.59
C LEU A 198 -6.27 -0.71 1.36
N MET A 199 -5.55 -0.18 2.35
CA MET A 199 -4.12 0.15 2.21
C MET A 199 -3.30 -1.10 1.93
N SER A 200 -3.54 -2.17 2.70
CA SER A 200 -2.88 -3.47 2.51
C SER A 200 -3.20 -4.09 1.14
N LEU A 201 -4.46 -4.01 0.70
CA LEU A 201 -4.90 -4.53 -0.60
C LEU A 201 -4.35 -3.69 -1.76
N LEU A 202 -4.23 -2.38 -1.62
CA LEU A 202 -3.61 -1.51 -2.62
C LEU A 202 -2.12 -1.84 -2.79
N ALA A 203 -1.38 -2.00 -1.70
CA ALA A 203 0.02 -2.40 -1.73
C ALA A 203 0.19 -3.76 -2.42
N LEU A 204 -0.68 -4.72 -2.11
CA LEU A 204 -0.64 -6.03 -2.76
C LEU A 204 -1.09 -5.97 -4.22
N ALA A 205 -2.13 -5.20 -4.54
CA ALA A 205 -2.63 -5.03 -5.90
C ALA A 205 -1.59 -4.37 -6.79
N ALA A 206 -0.82 -3.41 -6.28
CA ALA A 206 0.30 -2.82 -7.00
C ALA A 206 1.37 -3.88 -7.35
N ALA A 207 1.76 -4.73 -6.38
CA ALA A 207 2.71 -5.81 -6.60
C ALA A 207 2.15 -6.88 -7.57
N PHE A 208 0.91 -7.31 -7.36
CA PHE A 208 0.25 -8.35 -8.15
C PHE A 208 0.00 -7.90 -9.58
N ALA A 209 -0.50 -6.68 -9.79
CA ALA A 209 -0.65 -6.08 -11.11
C ALA A 209 0.71 -5.85 -11.78
N HIS A 210 1.78 -5.63 -10.99
CA HIS A 210 3.11 -5.56 -11.55
C HIS A 210 3.59 -6.90 -12.14
N LEU A 211 3.37 -7.98 -11.39
CA LEU A 211 3.83 -9.32 -11.76
C LEU A 211 2.99 -9.97 -12.86
N THR A 212 1.68 -9.71 -12.88
CA THR A 212 0.75 -10.46 -13.74
C THR A 212 0.30 -9.71 -14.99
N GLN A 213 0.28 -8.37 -14.96
CA GLN A 213 -0.27 -7.56 -16.06
C GLN A 213 0.84 -6.86 -16.83
N ARG A 214 0.65 -6.76 -18.15
CA ARG A 214 1.50 -5.92 -19.00
C ARG A 214 1.38 -4.44 -18.60
N PRO A 215 2.46 -3.65 -18.76
CA PRO A 215 2.40 -2.21 -18.51
C PRO A 215 1.29 -1.55 -19.34
N GLY A 216 0.54 -0.63 -18.71
CA GLY A 216 -0.56 0.10 -19.35
C GLY A 216 -1.85 0.06 -18.56
N TRP A 217 -2.98 0.22 -19.26
CA TRP A 217 -4.30 0.35 -18.64
C TRP A 217 -4.70 -0.85 -17.79
N ARG A 218 -4.29 -2.08 -18.16
CA ARG A 218 -4.63 -3.31 -17.42
C ARG A 218 -4.05 -3.30 -16.01
N ARG A 219 -2.79 -2.87 -15.87
CA ARG A 219 -2.13 -2.75 -14.56
C ARG A 219 -2.83 -1.71 -13.68
N TRP A 220 -3.17 -0.55 -14.25
CA TRP A 220 -3.90 0.50 -13.53
C TRP A 220 -5.32 0.09 -13.16
N PHE A 221 -6.04 -0.56 -14.08
CA PHE A 221 -7.38 -1.08 -13.83
C PHE A 221 -7.36 -2.06 -12.66
N LEU A 222 -6.45 -3.04 -12.66
CA LEU A 222 -6.36 -4.02 -11.58
C LEU A 222 -5.97 -3.39 -10.24
N PHE A 223 -5.04 -2.43 -10.25
CA PHE A 223 -4.70 -1.66 -9.05
C PHE A 223 -5.90 -0.87 -8.50
N LEU A 224 -6.61 -0.14 -9.37
CA LEU A 224 -7.77 0.65 -8.99
C LEU A 224 -8.97 -0.21 -8.59
N ALA A 225 -9.09 -1.44 -9.12
CA ALA A 225 -10.11 -2.41 -8.73
C ALA A 225 -10.00 -2.85 -7.26
N ALA A 226 -8.83 -2.71 -6.64
CA ALA A 226 -8.66 -2.96 -5.21
C ALA A 226 -9.57 -2.07 -4.36
N VAL A 227 -9.83 -0.82 -4.77
CA VAL A 227 -10.69 0.11 -4.04
C VAL A 227 -12.14 -0.40 -3.93
N PRO A 228 -12.88 -0.63 -5.02
CA PRO A 228 -14.24 -1.14 -4.92
C PRO A 228 -14.31 -2.54 -4.32
N ILE A 229 -13.30 -3.41 -4.54
CA ILE A 229 -13.25 -4.73 -3.91
C ILE A 229 -13.14 -4.60 -2.38
N ALA A 230 -12.24 -3.76 -1.87
CA ALA A 230 -12.09 -3.54 -0.43
C ALA A 230 -13.37 -2.95 0.19
N VAL A 231 -13.98 -1.96 -0.48
CA VAL A 231 -15.23 -1.36 -0.02
C VAL A 231 -16.37 -2.38 0.03
N ALA A 232 -16.57 -3.16 -1.05
CA ALA A 232 -17.65 -4.14 -1.14
C ALA A 232 -17.50 -5.27 -0.12
N THR A 233 -16.28 -5.80 0.04
CA THR A 233 -16.00 -6.87 1.01
C THR A 233 -16.15 -6.36 2.44
N ASN A 234 -15.73 -5.14 2.75
CA ASN A 234 -15.97 -4.51 4.05
C ASN A 234 -17.45 -4.23 4.33
N MET A 235 -18.25 -3.84 3.33
CA MET A 235 -19.70 -3.71 3.48
C MET A 235 -20.35 -5.04 3.87
N ALA A 236 -19.97 -6.14 3.20
CA ALA A 236 -20.45 -7.48 3.54
C ALA A 236 -20.10 -7.86 4.98
N ARG A 237 -18.91 -7.49 5.46
CA ARG A 237 -18.49 -7.68 6.87
C ARG A 237 -19.43 -6.96 7.84
N ILE A 238 -19.73 -5.69 7.58
CA ILE A 238 -20.55 -4.87 8.49
C ILE A 238 -22.00 -5.37 8.50
N ILE A 239 -22.56 -5.71 7.35
CA ILE A 239 -23.88 -6.36 7.23
C ILE A 239 -23.91 -7.64 8.04
N GLY A 240 -22.93 -8.54 7.85
CA GLY A 240 -22.84 -9.80 8.58
C GLY A 240 -22.72 -9.59 10.09
N THR A 241 -21.95 -8.59 10.52
CA THR A 241 -21.80 -8.25 11.95
C THR A 241 -23.11 -7.74 12.54
N ALA A 242 -23.87 -6.91 11.82
CA ALA A 242 -25.17 -6.42 12.26
C ALA A 242 -26.22 -7.53 12.39
N VAL A 243 -26.29 -8.43 11.39
CA VAL A 243 -27.18 -9.60 11.44
C VAL A 243 -26.81 -10.54 12.60
N LEU A 244 -25.51 -10.76 12.83
CA LEU A 244 -25.06 -11.61 13.92
C LEU A 244 -25.35 -11.00 15.30
N ALA A 245 -25.18 -9.68 15.42
CA ALA A 245 -25.47 -8.94 16.64
C ALA A 245 -26.95 -8.98 17.02
N ASP A 246 -27.84 -8.87 16.02
CA ASP A 246 -29.28 -9.02 16.20
C ASP A 246 -29.65 -10.41 16.75
N ARG A 247 -29.15 -11.47 16.09
CA ARG A 247 -29.57 -12.85 16.36
C ARG A 247 -28.93 -13.49 17.59
N TYR A 248 -27.67 -13.15 17.86
CA TYR A 248 -26.85 -13.81 18.89
C TYR A 248 -26.29 -12.84 19.94
N GLY A 249 -26.64 -11.56 19.84
CA GLY A 249 -26.21 -10.52 20.75
C GLY A 249 -24.82 -9.95 20.45
N ALA A 250 -24.54 -8.78 21.03
CA ALA A 250 -23.33 -8.00 20.78
C ALA A 250 -22.02 -8.73 21.11
N LYS A 251 -22.01 -9.54 22.18
CA LYS A 251 -20.80 -10.26 22.62
C LYS A 251 -20.30 -11.26 21.59
N VAL A 252 -21.21 -11.90 20.85
CA VAL A 252 -20.85 -12.85 19.78
C VAL A 252 -20.36 -12.08 18.55
N ALA A 253 -21.03 -10.99 18.20
CA ALA A 253 -20.68 -10.16 17.03
C ALA A 253 -19.34 -9.41 17.17
N MET A 254 -18.99 -8.98 18.39
CA MET A 254 -17.78 -8.19 18.67
C MET A 254 -16.59 -9.03 19.17
N GLY A 255 -16.80 -10.31 19.46
CA GLY A 255 -15.75 -11.23 19.92
C GLY A 255 -15.00 -11.91 18.76
N PHE A 256 -14.73 -13.20 18.89
CA PHE A 256 -14.00 -14.02 17.89
C PHE A 256 -14.50 -13.84 16.45
N PHE A 257 -15.82 -13.71 16.24
CA PHE A 257 -16.38 -13.52 14.91
C PHE A 257 -15.95 -12.21 14.26
N HIS A 258 -15.66 -11.16 15.03
CA HIS A 258 -15.22 -9.86 14.49
C HIS A 258 -13.83 -9.94 13.87
N GLU A 259 -12.91 -10.62 14.56
CA GLU A 259 -11.52 -10.79 14.15
C GLU A 259 -11.40 -11.81 13.00
N PHE A 260 -12.07 -12.96 13.14
CA PHE A 260 -12.15 -13.96 12.08
C PHE A 260 -12.79 -13.40 10.81
N ALA A 261 -13.88 -12.64 10.93
CA ALA A 261 -14.50 -12.00 9.77
C ALA A 261 -13.54 -11.02 9.10
N GLY A 262 -12.68 -10.31 9.84
CA GLY A 262 -11.66 -9.44 9.25
C GLY A 262 -10.69 -10.20 8.33
N VAL A 263 -10.16 -11.32 8.80
CA VAL A 263 -9.24 -12.18 8.01
C VAL A 263 -9.97 -12.82 6.82
N ALA A 264 -11.17 -13.35 7.04
CA ALA A 264 -11.96 -13.98 5.98
C ALA A 264 -12.33 -13.00 4.87
N VAL A 265 -12.73 -11.77 5.22
CA VAL A 265 -13.09 -10.70 4.29
C VAL A 265 -11.87 -10.23 3.50
N PHE A 266 -10.71 -10.12 4.15
CA PHE A 266 -9.46 -9.84 3.44
C PHE A 266 -9.12 -10.97 2.45
N GLY A 267 -9.22 -12.24 2.87
CA GLY A 267 -9.04 -13.39 1.98
C GLY A 267 -10.00 -13.38 0.78
N ALA A 268 -11.27 -13.04 1.00
CA ALA A 268 -12.24 -12.88 -0.09
C ALA A 268 -11.84 -11.74 -1.05
N ALA A 269 -11.36 -10.61 -0.53
CA ALA A 269 -10.86 -9.51 -1.35
C ALA A 269 -9.66 -9.93 -2.22
N LEU A 270 -8.75 -10.75 -1.67
CA LEU A 270 -7.63 -11.32 -2.43
C LEU A 270 -8.10 -12.22 -3.57
N VAL A 271 -9.07 -13.10 -3.29
CA VAL A 271 -9.64 -13.99 -4.31
C VAL A 271 -10.30 -13.18 -5.42
N LEU A 272 -11.10 -12.15 -5.07
CA LEU A 272 -11.73 -11.28 -6.06
C LEU A 272 -10.70 -10.54 -6.92
N LEU A 273 -9.63 -10.02 -6.30
CA LEU A 273 -8.54 -9.35 -7.00
C LEU A 273 -7.80 -10.33 -7.95
N PHE A 274 -7.56 -11.56 -7.49
CA PHE A 274 -6.95 -12.61 -8.30
C PHE A 274 -7.82 -12.97 -9.51
N VAL A 275 -9.11 -13.21 -9.30
CA VAL A 275 -10.08 -13.49 -10.36
C VAL A 275 -10.13 -12.34 -11.36
N ALA A 276 -10.20 -11.09 -10.89
CA ALA A 276 -10.15 -9.91 -11.75
C ALA A 276 -8.89 -9.88 -12.62
N GLY A 277 -7.72 -10.19 -12.04
CA GLY A 277 -6.46 -10.30 -12.76
C GLY A 277 -6.44 -11.39 -13.83
N VAL A 278 -6.99 -12.57 -13.52
CA VAL A 278 -7.09 -13.70 -14.47
C VAL A 278 -8.02 -13.36 -15.63
N VAL A 279 -9.20 -12.80 -15.34
CA VAL A 279 -10.16 -12.37 -16.37
C VAL A 279 -9.55 -11.31 -17.27
N LEU A 280 -8.89 -10.31 -16.70
CA LEU A 280 -8.23 -9.24 -17.43
C LEU A 280 -7.11 -9.76 -18.33
N GLY A 281 -6.34 -10.74 -17.86
CA GLY A 281 -5.31 -11.44 -18.65
C GLY A 281 -5.89 -12.16 -19.87
N ARG A 282 -7.02 -12.87 -19.71
CA ARG A 282 -7.71 -13.58 -20.81
C ARG A 282 -8.26 -12.63 -21.88
N ILE A 283 -8.88 -11.52 -21.47
CA ILE A 283 -9.37 -10.48 -22.38
C ILE A 283 -8.21 -9.89 -23.19
N GLY A 284 -7.06 -9.75 -22.54
CA GLY A 284 -5.85 -9.23 -23.14
C GLY A 284 -5.28 -10.08 -24.27
N HIS A 285 -5.17 -11.39 -24.04
CA HIS A 285 -4.68 -12.33 -25.05
C HIS A 285 -5.60 -12.45 -26.27
N ARG A 286 -6.93 -12.36 -26.08
CA ARG A 286 -7.88 -12.37 -27.20
C ARG A 286 -7.76 -11.17 -28.14
N ARG A 287 -7.42 -9.98 -27.63
CA ARG A 287 -7.25 -8.78 -28.47
C ARG A 287 -5.91 -8.74 -29.21
N GLU A 288 -4.88 -9.38 -28.66
CA GLU A 288 -3.54 -9.44 -29.26
C GLU A 288 -3.39 -10.58 -30.29
N GLY A 289 -4.30 -11.56 -30.31
CA GLY A 289 -4.32 -12.65 -31.30
C GLY A 289 -5.29 -12.43 -32.47
N VAL A 290 -5.96 -11.28 -32.53
CA VAL A 290 -6.90 -10.88 -33.60
C VAL A 290 -6.37 -9.66 -34.39
N ALA A 291 -5.23 -9.11 -33.96
CA ALA A 291 -4.47 -8.06 -34.66
C ALA A 291 -3.19 -8.68 -35.23
#